data_AF-A0AAW4GXQ4-F1
#
_entry.id   AF-A0AAW4GXQ4-F1
#
_cell.length_a   1.000
_cell.length_b   1.000
_cell.length_c   1.000
_cell.angle_alpha   90.00
_cell.angle_beta   90.00
_cell.angle_gamma   90.00
#
_symmetry.space_group_name_H-M   'P 1'
#
loop_
_entity.id
_entity.type
_entity.pdbx_description
1 polymer ?
#
loop_
_entity_poly.entity_id
_entity_poly.type
_entity_poly.pdbx_seq_one_letter_code
_entity_poly.pdbx_strand_id
1 'polypeptide(L)'
;MTLTRRQQIEALEKDWATNPRWKNVKRTYTAEEVVSLRGSVVPANTIAQRGADKLWELVNGSAKKGYVNCLGALTGGQAVQQAKAGIEAIYLSGWQVAADNNTAGTMYPDQSLYPVDSVPSVVRRINNAFRRADQIQWSNGKSPQDEGGIDYFLPIVADAEAGFGGVLNAYELMKSMIEAGAAGVHFEDQLASVKKCGHMGGKVLVPTQEAVQKLIAARLAADVAGTTTLVIARTDANAADLLTSDSDPYDADFVTGERTSEGFYRVRAGIDQAISRGLAYAPYADLVWCETAKPDLEEARKFAEAIHAQYPDQLLAYNCSPSFNWEKNLDAKTIAHFQQALSDMGYKYQFITLAGIHNMWFNMFELAHAYAQGEGMRHYVEMVQRREFEAASKGYTFVAHQQEVGTGYFDKMTNTIQGGNSSVTALTGSTEEEQFH
;
A
#
# COMPACT_ATOMS: atom_id res chain seq x y z
N MET A 1 -21.80 28.19 2.80
CA MET A 1 -23.15 27.76 2.37
C MET A 1 -23.02 26.37 1.79
N THR A 2 -23.96 25.46 2.08
CA THR A 2 -23.97 24.12 1.48
C THR A 2 -24.29 24.24 -0.01
N LEU A 3 -23.48 23.63 -0.88
CA LEU A 3 -23.72 23.64 -2.32
C LEU A 3 -25.01 22.87 -2.64
N THR A 4 -25.87 23.46 -3.48
CA THR A 4 -27.00 22.75 -4.08
C THR A 4 -26.53 21.57 -4.92
N ARG A 5 -27.40 20.60 -5.20
CA ARG A 5 -27.06 19.45 -6.06
C ARG A 5 -26.48 19.89 -7.41
N ARG A 6 -27.07 20.91 -8.04
CA ARG A 6 -26.58 21.50 -9.31
C ARG A 6 -25.16 22.05 -9.16
N GLN A 7 -24.91 22.84 -8.13
CA GLN A 7 -23.59 23.44 -7.88
C GLN A 7 -22.53 22.37 -7.57
N GLN A 8 -22.90 21.24 -6.95
CA GLN A 8 -21.96 20.13 -6.74
C GLN A 8 -21.57 19.45 -8.05
N ILE A 9 -22.51 19.30 -8.99
CA ILE A 9 -22.24 18.75 -10.34
C ILE A 9 -21.29 19.70 -11.08
N GLU A 10 -21.65 20.99 -11.17
CA GLU A 10 -20.84 22.02 -11.85
C GLU A 10 -19.43 22.13 -11.26
N ALA A 11 -19.30 22.02 -9.93
CA ALA A 11 -18.00 22.03 -9.27
C ALA A 11 -17.14 20.82 -9.65
N LEU A 12 -17.74 19.63 -9.73
CA LEU A 12 -17.03 18.40 -10.08
C LEU A 12 -16.63 18.38 -11.57
N GLU A 13 -17.52 18.84 -12.46
CA GLU A 13 -17.21 19.01 -13.89
C GLU A 13 -16.04 19.98 -14.09
N LYS A 14 -16.07 21.12 -13.38
CA LYS A 14 -14.99 22.11 -13.42
C LYS A 14 -13.67 21.52 -12.90
N ASP A 15 -13.69 20.80 -11.78
CA ASP A 15 -12.50 20.16 -11.23
C ASP A 15 -11.91 19.16 -12.23
N TRP A 16 -12.71 18.24 -12.76
CA TRP A 16 -12.24 17.26 -13.75
C TRP A 16 -11.69 17.90 -15.03
N ALA A 17 -12.27 19.02 -15.48
CA ALA A 17 -11.83 19.69 -16.69
C ALA A 17 -10.56 20.53 -16.52
N THR A 18 -10.25 21.00 -15.30
CA THR A 18 -9.21 22.03 -15.08
C THR A 18 -8.09 21.61 -14.13
N ASN A 19 -8.32 20.63 -13.26
CA ASN A 19 -7.33 20.18 -12.31
C ASN A 19 -6.32 19.22 -12.99
N PRO A 20 -5.01 19.53 -12.97
CA PRO A 20 -4.00 18.70 -13.63
C PRO A 20 -3.93 17.27 -13.08
N ARG A 21 -4.41 17.02 -11.85
CA ARG A 21 -4.56 15.69 -11.27
C ARG A 21 -5.34 14.72 -12.17
N TRP A 22 -6.26 15.23 -12.99
CA TRP A 22 -7.16 14.43 -13.82
C TRP A 22 -6.81 14.41 -15.31
N LYS A 23 -5.71 15.05 -15.73
CA LYS A 23 -5.32 15.27 -17.14
C LYS A 23 -5.48 14.04 -18.03
N ASN A 24 -5.06 12.87 -17.54
CA ASN A 24 -5.05 11.60 -18.31
C ASN A 24 -6.04 10.57 -17.76
N VAL A 25 -6.99 10.97 -16.90
CA VAL A 25 -7.92 10.05 -16.25
C VAL A 25 -9.26 10.01 -16.99
N LYS A 26 -9.57 8.86 -17.59
CA LYS A 26 -10.85 8.59 -18.24
C LYS A 26 -11.88 8.09 -17.23
N ARG A 27 -13.09 8.66 -17.31
CA ARG A 27 -14.29 8.19 -16.60
C ARG A 27 -15.33 7.78 -17.64
N THR A 28 -16.03 6.68 -17.40
CA THR A 28 -17.15 6.22 -18.26
C THR A 28 -18.51 6.62 -17.69
N TYR A 29 -18.51 7.50 -16.70
CA TYR A 29 -19.67 8.04 -16.01
C TYR A 29 -19.48 9.56 -15.86
N THR A 30 -20.58 10.24 -15.53
CA THR A 30 -20.71 11.68 -15.45
C THR A 30 -20.62 12.20 -14.02
N ALA A 31 -20.37 13.50 -13.87
CA ALA A 31 -20.43 14.17 -12.57
C ALA A 31 -21.84 14.10 -11.95
N GLU A 32 -22.89 14.11 -12.77
CA GLU A 32 -24.27 13.95 -12.33
C GLU A 32 -24.51 12.58 -11.67
N GLU A 33 -24.00 11.50 -12.28
CA GLU A 33 -24.08 10.15 -11.72
C GLU A 33 -23.35 10.05 -10.38
N VAL A 34 -22.14 10.62 -10.26
CA VAL A 34 -21.42 10.70 -8.99
C VAL A 34 -22.26 11.41 -7.92
N VAL A 35 -22.78 12.60 -8.21
CA VAL A 35 -23.57 13.37 -7.24
C VAL A 35 -24.89 12.67 -6.89
N SER A 36 -25.45 11.87 -7.80
CA SER A 36 -26.66 11.08 -7.55
C SER A 36 -26.44 9.96 -6.52
N LEU A 37 -25.23 9.42 -6.45
CA LEU A 37 -24.85 8.31 -5.55
C LEU A 37 -24.27 8.80 -4.21
N ARG A 38 -23.97 10.09 -4.09
CA ARG A 38 -23.20 10.68 -2.98
C ARG A 38 -23.99 10.94 -1.70
N GLY A 39 -25.32 10.96 -1.78
CA GLY A 39 -26.18 11.35 -0.66
C GLY A 39 -26.13 12.85 -0.35
N SER A 40 -26.90 13.29 0.65
CA SER A 40 -27.01 14.72 1.02
C SER A 40 -25.87 15.22 1.92
N VAL A 41 -25.08 14.31 2.50
CA VAL A 41 -23.95 14.60 3.39
C VAL A 41 -22.77 13.74 2.98
N VAL A 42 -21.63 14.38 2.73
CA VAL A 42 -20.36 13.71 2.42
C VAL A 42 -19.48 13.76 3.66
N PRO A 43 -19.20 12.62 4.32
CA PRO A 43 -18.23 12.58 5.41
C PRO A 43 -16.84 13.01 4.93
N ALA A 44 -16.15 13.83 5.71
CA ALA A 44 -14.80 14.24 5.38
C ALA A 44 -13.80 13.09 5.61
N ASN A 45 -13.08 12.71 4.56
CA ASN A 45 -12.04 11.67 4.60
C ASN A 45 -10.64 12.30 4.74
N THR A 46 -10.41 13.05 5.82
CA THR A 46 -9.22 13.92 5.99
C THR A 46 -7.89 13.20 5.80
N ILE A 47 -7.73 12.00 6.36
CA ILE A 47 -6.47 11.24 6.28
C ILE A 47 -6.25 10.71 4.87
N ALA A 48 -7.30 10.16 4.22
CA ALA A 48 -7.21 9.70 2.84
C ALA A 48 -6.87 10.84 1.89
N GLN A 49 -7.56 11.99 2.01
CA GLN A 49 -7.30 13.15 1.14
C GLN A 49 -5.86 13.64 1.29
N ARG A 50 -5.40 13.88 2.53
CA ARG A 50 -4.02 14.31 2.79
C ARG A 50 -3.00 13.29 2.29
N GLY A 51 -3.27 12.00 2.50
CA GLY A 51 -2.42 10.92 2.03
C GLY A 51 -2.34 10.87 0.51
N ALA A 52 -3.48 10.96 -0.18
CA ALA A 52 -3.55 10.93 -1.63
C ALA A 52 -2.79 12.12 -2.26
N ASP A 53 -2.99 13.33 -1.73
CA ASP A 53 -2.28 14.53 -2.22
C ASP A 53 -0.77 14.41 -2.01
N LYS A 54 -0.34 13.99 -0.81
CA LYS A 54 1.09 13.76 -0.53
C LYS A 54 1.69 12.66 -1.40
N LEU A 55 0.97 11.55 -1.61
CA LEU A 55 1.44 10.46 -2.47
C LEU A 55 1.60 10.95 -3.91
N TRP A 56 0.63 11.73 -4.41
CA TRP A 56 0.68 12.31 -5.74
C TRP A 56 1.89 13.21 -5.92
N GLU A 57 2.20 14.08 -4.96
CA GLU A 57 3.42 14.91 -4.98
C GLU A 57 4.69 14.05 -5.02
N LEU A 58 4.76 13.02 -4.18
CA LEU A 58 5.93 12.15 -4.06
C LEU A 58 6.23 11.42 -5.38
N VAL A 59 5.22 10.79 -5.99
CA VAL A 59 5.41 10.06 -7.25
C VAL A 59 5.61 11.00 -8.46
N ASN A 60 5.30 12.29 -8.33
CA ASN A 60 5.55 13.33 -9.33
C ASN A 60 6.79 14.17 -9.04
N GLY A 61 7.70 13.69 -8.18
CA GLY A 61 9.07 14.22 -8.08
C GLY A 61 9.44 14.90 -6.77
N SER A 62 8.54 14.98 -5.77
CA SER A 62 8.93 15.50 -4.44
C SER A 62 9.64 14.46 -3.56
N ALA A 63 9.65 13.19 -3.95
CA ALA A 63 10.35 12.14 -3.21
C ALA A 63 11.87 12.39 -3.18
N LYS A 64 12.50 12.17 -2.01
CA LYS A 64 13.92 12.48 -1.75
C LYS A 64 14.90 11.86 -2.75
N LYS A 65 14.55 10.71 -3.33
CA LYS A 65 15.40 9.93 -4.23
C LYS A 65 14.96 10.02 -5.71
N GLY A 66 13.95 10.83 -6.02
CA GLY A 66 13.29 10.85 -7.34
C GLY A 66 12.33 9.68 -7.60
N TYR A 67 12.13 8.82 -6.60
CA TYR A 67 11.13 7.74 -6.56
C TYR A 67 10.73 7.44 -5.11
N VAL A 68 9.56 6.84 -4.94
CA VAL A 68 9.05 6.35 -3.67
C VAL A 68 9.40 4.88 -3.53
N ASN A 69 10.06 4.49 -2.44
CA ASN A 69 10.26 3.10 -2.09
C ASN A 69 9.67 2.76 -0.72
N CYS A 70 9.00 1.61 -0.65
CA CYS A 70 8.23 1.20 0.53
C CYS A 70 8.56 -0.22 0.97
N LEU A 71 8.21 -0.55 2.20
CA LEU A 71 8.30 -1.88 2.77
C LEU A 71 6.91 -2.29 3.29
N GLY A 72 6.47 -3.51 2.97
CA GLY A 72 5.21 -4.05 3.46
C GLY A 72 5.14 -4.03 4.98
N ALA A 73 4.17 -3.32 5.55
CA ALA A 73 3.89 -3.26 6.99
C ALA A 73 2.57 -3.97 7.31
N LEU A 74 2.59 -4.91 8.26
CA LEU A 74 1.38 -5.56 8.76
C LEU A 74 0.97 -5.10 10.16
N THR A 75 1.74 -4.22 10.79
CA THR A 75 1.38 -3.62 12.10
C THR A 75 1.60 -2.11 12.11
N GLY A 76 0.88 -1.42 13.01
CA GLY A 76 1.10 0.00 13.23
C GLY A 76 2.50 0.32 13.77
N GLY A 77 3.07 -0.53 14.62
CA GLY A 77 4.44 -0.37 15.13
C GLY A 77 5.49 -0.42 14.02
N GLN A 78 5.39 -1.40 13.11
CA GLN A 78 6.26 -1.47 11.93
C GLN A 78 6.18 -0.19 11.10
N ALA A 79 4.97 0.31 10.84
CA ALA A 79 4.79 1.54 10.06
C ALA A 79 5.39 2.77 10.77
N VAL A 80 5.20 2.91 12.09
CA VAL A 80 5.83 3.99 12.88
C VAL A 80 7.35 3.91 12.80
N GLN A 81 7.95 2.73 12.91
CA GLN A 81 9.40 2.57 12.80
C GLN A 81 9.91 2.86 11.36
N GLN A 82 9.14 2.51 10.32
CA GLN A 82 9.46 2.92 8.95
C GLN A 82 9.45 4.45 8.80
N ALA A 83 8.46 5.15 9.38
CA ALA A 83 8.43 6.62 9.37
C ALA A 83 9.63 7.22 10.10
N LYS A 84 9.99 6.69 11.28
CA LYS A 84 11.18 7.12 12.04
C LYS A 84 12.49 6.89 11.28
N ALA A 85 12.57 5.81 10.50
CA ALA A 85 13.71 5.52 9.64
C ALA A 85 13.77 6.37 8.36
N GLY A 86 12.75 7.21 8.09
CA GLY A 86 12.73 8.13 6.97
C GLY A 86 12.11 7.59 5.67
N ILE A 87 11.38 6.47 5.72
CA ILE A 87 10.53 6.00 4.63
C ILE A 87 9.42 7.03 4.36
N GLU A 88 9.08 7.22 3.09
CA GLU A 88 8.19 8.31 2.65
C GLU A 88 6.74 7.86 2.40
N ALA A 89 6.50 6.55 2.30
CA ALA A 89 5.19 5.93 2.10
C ALA A 89 5.16 4.49 2.64
N ILE A 90 3.98 4.00 3.00
CA ILE A 90 3.78 2.63 3.50
C ILE A 90 3.11 1.79 2.40
N TYR A 91 3.63 0.58 2.20
CA TYR A 91 2.91 -0.46 1.48
C TYR A 91 2.19 -1.37 2.47
N LEU A 92 0.92 -1.64 2.24
CA LEU A 92 0.11 -2.58 3.03
C LEU A 92 -0.25 -3.78 2.16
N SER A 93 0.39 -4.91 2.43
CA SER A 93 0.31 -6.13 1.62
C SER A 93 -0.88 -7.02 2.03
N GLY A 94 -1.71 -7.40 1.05
CA GLY A 94 -2.79 -8.37 1.25
C GLY A 94 -2.28 -9.76 1.63
N TRP A 95 -1.13 -10.16 1.08
CA TRP A 95 -0.42 -11.38 1.48
C TRP A 95 -0.05 -11.38 2.96
N GLN A 96 0.51 -10.29 3.50
CA GLN A 96 0.87 -10.23 4.92
C GLN A 96 -0.38 -10.23 5.82
N VAL A 97 -1.46 -9.58 5.37
CA VAL A 97 -2.77 -9.63 6.04
C VAL A 97 -3.30 -11.06 6.08
N ALA A 98 -3.29 -11.78 4.95
CA ALA A 98 -3.65 -13.19 4.88
C ALA A 98 -2.84 -14.04 5.86
N ALA A 99 -1.53 -13.81 5.92
CA ALA A 99 -0.63 -14.61 6.75
C ALA A 99 -0.83 -14.37 8.25
N ASP A 100 -0.95 -13.12 8.71
CA ASP A 100 -0.73 -12.83 10.14
C ASP A 100 -1.50 -11.61 10.69
N ASN A 101 -2.39 -10.98 9.92
CA ASN A 101 -3.19 -9.86 10.46
C ASN A 101 -4.54 -9.64 9.75
N ASN A 102 -5.34 -10.70 9.63
CA ASN A 102 -6.70 -10.62 9.10
C ASN A 102 -7.78 -10.80 10.18
N THR A 103 -9.00 -10.39 9.85
CA THR A 103 -10.14 -10.39 10.79
C THR A 103 -10.74 -11.77 11.06
N ALA A 104 -10.34 -12.80 10.31
CA ALA A 104 -10.65 -14.19 10.66
C ALA A 104 -9.69 -14.79 11.70
N GLY A 105 -8.64 -14.07 12.09
CA GLY A 105 -7.68 -14.52 13.11
C GLY A 105 -6.98 -15.84 12.74
N THR A 106 -6.82 -16.10 11.44
CA THR A 106 -6.30 -17.37 10.91
C THR A 106 -5.16 -17.11 9.93
N MET A 107 -4.11 -17.93 9.98
CA MET A 107 -3.03 -17.86 9.00
C MET A 107 -3.47 -18.48 7.67
N TYR A 108 -3.48 -17.68 6.61
CA TYR A 108 -3.87 -18.10 5.27
C TYR A 108 -2.75 -17.94 4.25
N PRO A 109 -2.75 -18.77 3.19
CA PRO A 109 -2.04 -18.43 1.96
C PRO A 109 -2.74 -17.26 1.26
N ASP A 110 -2.00 -16.64 0.34
CA ASP A 110 -2.48 -15.49 -0.41
C ASP A 110 -3.40 -15.89 -1.59
N GLN A 111 -4.66 -16.17 -1.26
CA GLN A 111 -5.72 -16.62 -2.17
C GLN A 111 -7.07 -15.97 -1.88
N SER A 112 -7.07 -14.74 -1.35
CA SER A 112 -8.27 -13.98 -0.99
C SER A 112 -9.28 -14.74 -0.10
N LEU A 113 -8.77 -15.57 0.82
CA LEU A 113 -9.58 -16.37 1.76
C LEU A 113 -10.08 -15.56 2.96
N TYR A 114 -9.37 -14.48 3.30
CA TYR A 114 -9.67 -13.68 4.47
C TYR A 114 -10.89 -12.76 4.24
N PRO A 115 -11.60 -12.32 5.31
CA PRO A 115 -12.74 -11.43 5.15
C PRO A 115 -12.32 -10.06 4.58
N VAL A 116 -13.10 -9.53 3.64
CA VAL A 116 -12.79 -8.33 2.84
C VAL A 116 -12.46 -7.07 3.65
N ASP A 117 -12.91 -6.98 4.90
CA ASP A 117 -12.65 -5.85 5.81
C ASP A 117 -11.26 -5.88 6.46
N SER A 118 -10.48 -6.94 6.24
CA SER A 118 -9.18 -7.14 6.89
C SER A 118 -8.18 -6.06 6.54
N VAL A 119 -7.95 -5.80 5.25
CA VAL A 119 -6.98 -4.77 4.83
C VAL A 119 -7.43 -3.37 5.27
N PRO A 120 -8.70 -2.93 5.09
CA PRO A 120 -9.19 -1.68 5.68
C PRO A 120 -8.97 -1.56 7.19
N SER A 121 -9.12 -2.66 7.94
CA SER A 121 -8.85 -2.69 9.38
C SER A 121 -7.37 -2.42 9.70
N VAL A 122 -6.45 -2.95 8.90
CA VAL A 122 -5.01 -2.69 9.07
C VAL A 122 -4.63 -1.28 8.61
N VAL A 123 -5.23 -0.74 7.55
CA VAL A 123 -5.06 0.69 7.15
C VAL A 123 -5.42 1.59 8.34
N ARG A 124 -6.59 1.36 8.96
CA ARG A 124 -7.03 2.12 10.13
C ARG A 124 -6.07 1.97 11.31
N ARG A 125 -5.57 0.76 11.54
CA ARG A 125 -4.60 0.47 12.61
C ARG A 125 -3.30 1.26 12.42
N ILE A 126 -2.77 1.29 11.19
CA ILE A 126 -1.55 2.04 10.86
C ILE A 126 -1.78 3.54 11.08
N ASN A 127 -2.88 4.10 10.55
CA ASN A 127 -3.20 5.51 10.74
C ASN A 127 -3.40 5.89 12.22
N ASN A 128 -3.97 5.00 13.04
CA ASN A 128 -4.07 5.23 14.48
C ASN A 128 -2.70 5.22 15.19
N ALA A 129 -1.78 4.36 14.76
CA ALA A 129 -0.41 4.35 15.28
C ALA A 129 0.35 5.63 14.91
N PHE A 130 0.22 6.10 13.66
CA PHE A 130 0.73 7.40 13.23
C PHE A 130 0.14 8.54 14.04
N ARG A 131 -1.18 8.54 14.25
CA ARG A 131 -1.86 9.54 15.08
C ARG A 131 -1.32 9.57 16.51
N ARG A 132 -1.06 8.41 17.13
CA ARG A 132 -0.48 8.35 18.47
C ARG A 132 0.94 8.92 18.48
N ALA A 133 1.78 8.53 17.52
CA ALA A 133 3.15 9.01 17.41
C ALA A 133 3.20 10.55 17.20
N ASP A 134 2.32 11.07 16.34
CA ASP A 134 2.14 12.51 16.10
C ASP A 134 1.63 13.23 17.37
N GLN A 135 0.65 12.67 18.08
CA GLN A 135 0.15 13.22 19.34
C GLN A 135 1.24 13.32 20.42
N ILE A 136 2.12 12.32 20.52
CA ILE A 136 3.27 12.34 21.44
C ILE A 136 4.19 13.51 21.06
N GLN A 137 4.60 13.58 19.80
CA GLN A 137 5.46 14.65 19.27
C GLN A 137 4.86 16.05 19.50
N TRP A 138 3.59 16.25 19.12
CA TRP A 138 2.88 17.51 19.27
C TRP A 138 2.74 17.94 20.73
N SER A 139 2.40 16.99 21.62
CA SER A 139 2.28 17.29 23.05
C SER A 139 3.61 17.73 23.68
N ASN A 140 4.74 17.33 23.08
CA ASN A 140 6.10 17.72 23.49
C ASN A 140 6.55 19.03 22.84
N GLY A 141 5.64 19.78 22.19
CA GLY A 141 5.93 21.07 21.58
C GLY A 141 6.73 20.97 20.29
N LYS A 142 6.74 19.79 19.64
CA LYS A 142 7.45 19.55 18.39
C LYS A 142 6.46 19.32 17.25
N SER A 143 6.76 19.85 16.08
CA SER A 143 6.00 19.69 14.84
C SER A 143 6.82 18.95 13.78
N PRO A 144 6.18 18.46 12.70
CA PRO A 144 6.91 17.90 11.56
C PRO A 144 7.84 18.89 10.85
N GLN A 145 7.67 20.19 11.05
CA GLN A 145 8.49 21.24 10.44
C GLN A 145 9.75 21.58 11.24
N ASP A 146 9.83 21.16 12.50
CA ASP A 146 10.96 21.44 13.37
C ASP A 146 12.15 20.50 13.09
N GLU A 147 13.34 20.89 13.52
CA GLU A 147 14.54 20.06 13.38
C GLU A 147 14.37 18.70 14.10
N GLY A 148 14.56 17.61 13.34
CA GLY A 148 14.30 16.25 13.80
C GLY A 148 12.82 15.94 14.05
N GLY A 149 11.90 16.77 13.57
CA GLY A 149 10.47 16.49 13.54
C GLY A 149 10.14 15.45 12.48
N ILE A 150 9.14 14.62 12.74
CA ILE A 150 8.73 13.54 11.84
C ILE A 150 7.30 13.79 11.38
N ASP A 151 7.09 13.77 10.07
CA ASP A 151 5.75 13.67 9.50
C ASP A 151 5.30 12.21 9.54
N TYR A 152 4.61 11.83 10.62
CA TYR A 152 4.17 10.45 10.83
C TYR A 152 3.07 10.01 9.88
N PHE A 153 2.24 10.92 9.37
CA PHE A 153 1.14 10.55 8.49
C PHE A 153 1.68 10.31 7.07
N LEU A 154 2.37 9.18 6.88
CA LEU A 154 2.82 8.70 5.59
C LEU A 154 1.62 8.19 4.77
N PRO A 155 1.60 8.43 3.44
CA PRO A 155 0.60 7.84 2.58
C PRO A 155 0.69 6.31 2.60
N ILE A 156 -0.46 5.65 2.69
CA ILE A 156 -0.58 4.19 2.67
C ILE A 156 -1.12 3.77 1.30
N VAL A 157 -0.36 2.94 0.58
CA VAL A 157 -0.84 2.22 -0.60
C VAL A 157 -1.25 0.82 -0.18
N ALA A 158 -2.53 0.51 -0.34
CA ALA A 158 -3.15 -0.72 0.17
C ALA A 158 -3.54 -1.69 -0.95
N ASP A 159 -3.44 -2.97 -0.63
CA ASP A 159 -3.81 -4.08 -1.49
C ASP A 159 -5.32 -4.35 -1.45
N ALA A 160 -6.01 -4.22 -2.59
CA ALA A 160 -7.42 -4.58 -2.73
C ALA A 160 -7.61 -5.92 -3.47
N GLU A 161 -6.54 -6.68 -3.69
CA GLU A 161 -6.55 -7.95 -4.39
C GLU A 161 -7.25 -7.83 -5.76
N ALA A 162 -8.08 -8.81 -6.11
CA ALA A 162 -9.01 -8.76 -7.24
C ALA A 162 -10.38 -8.14 -6.88
N GLY A 163 -10.48 -7.40 -5.77
CA GLY A 163 -11.72 -6.74 -5.33
C GLY A 163 -12.77 -7.66 -4.68
N PHE A 164 -12.40 -8.89 -4.30
CA PHE A 164 -13.27 -9.84 -3.57
C PHE A 164 -14.61 -10.18 -4.25
N GLY A 165 -14.69 -10.04 -5.58
CA GLY A 165 -15.89 -10.38 -6.33
C GLY A 165 -16.06 -9.53 -7.58
N GLY A 166 -17.27 -8.99 -7.75
CA GLY A 166 -17.64 -8.14 -8.88
C GLY A 166 -17.41 -6.65 -8.61
N VAL A 167 -17.97 -5.80 -9.48
CA VAL A 167 -17.80 -4.33 -9.42
C VAL A 167 -18.30 -3.72 -8.11
N LEU A 168 -19.37 -4.24 -7.51
CA LEU A 168 -19.90 -3.73 -6.24
C LEU A 168 -18.99 -4.07 -5.05
N ASN A 169 -18.35 -5.25 -5.07
CA ASN A 169 -17.35 -5.61 -4.07
C ASN A 169 -16.12 -4.69 -4.17
N ALA A 170 -15.64 -4.43 -5.39
CA ALA A 170 -14.53 -3.50 -5.62
C ALA A 170 -14.88 -2.07 -5.17
N TYR A 171 -16.10 -1.61 -5.43
CA TYR A 171 -16.59 -0.30 -4.97
C TYR A 171 -16.60 -0.20 -3.44
N GLU A 172 -17.22 -1.15 -2.74
CA GLU A 172 -17.31 -1.12 -1.27
C GLU A 172 -15.94 -1.29 -0.60
N LEU A 173 -15.05 -2.09 -1.18
CA LEU A 173 -13.67 -2.22 -0.70
C LEU A 173 -12.93 -0.90 -0.85
N MET A 174 -12.97 -0.26 -2.02
CA MET A 174 -12.33 1.05 -2.25
C MET A 174 -12.86 2.11 -1.28
N LYS A 175 -14.18 2.19 -1.09
CA LYS A 175 -14.80 3.08 -0.10
C LYS A 175 -14.28 2.78 1.32
N SER A 176 -14.21 1.51 1.71
CA SER A 176 -13.70 1.11 3.03
C SER A 176 -12.22 1.47 3.22
N MET A 177 -11.40 1.35 2.17
CA MET A 177 -10.00 1.79 2.19
C MET A 177 -9.88 3.31 2.40
N ILE A 178 -10.71 4.09 1.71
CA ILE A 178 -10.76 5.56 1.83
C ILE A 178 -11.19 5.97 3.24
N GLU A 179 -12.28 5.38 3.76
CA GLU A 179 -12.76 5.66 5.12
C GLU A 179 -11.71 5.29 6.19
N ALA A 180 -10.88 4.28 5.93
CA ALA A 180 -9.77 3.90 6.79
C ALA A 180 -8.54 4.82 6.66
N GLY A 181 -8.48 5.66 5.61
CA GLY A 181 -7.40 6.62 5.38
C GLY A 181 -6.30 6.13 4.43
N ALA A 182 -6.59 5.25 3.48
CA ALA A 182 -5.63 4.89 2.42
C ALA A 182 -5.40 6.05 1.45
N ALA A 183 -4.18 6.21 0.97
CA ALA A 183 -3.78 7.23 -0.01
C ALA A 183 -3.90 6.72 -1.46
N GLY A 184 -3.62 5.43 -1.65
CA GLY A 184 -3.76 4.74 -2.93
C GLY A 184 -4.15 3.28 -2.73
N VAL A 185 -4.75 2.69 -3.74
CA VAL A 185 -5.25 1.31 -3.69
C VAL A 185 -4.94 0.63 -5.02
N HIS A 186 -4.41 -0.60 -4.97
CA HIS A 186 -4.18 -1.39 -6.18
C HIS A 186 -5.20 -2.52 -6.35
N PHE A 187 -5.63 -2.73 -7.59
CA PHE A 187 -6.50 -3.82 -8.01
C PHE A 187 -5.81 -4.64 -9.10
N GLU A 188 -5.99 -5.95 -9.09
CA GLU A 188 -5.41 -6.85 -10.10
C GLU A 188 -6.47 -7.55 -10.97
N ASP A 189 -6.03 -8.00 -12.15
CA ASP A 189 -6.88 -8.61 -13.19
C ASP A 189 -7.05 -10.13 -13.06
N GLN A 190 -6.86 -10.68 -11.85
CA GLN A 190 -7.16 -12.08 -11.56
C GLN A 190 -8.65 -12.31 -11.23
N LEU A 191 -9.10 -13.56 -11.36
CA LEU A 191 -10.40 -14.01 -10.88
C LEU A 191 -10.38 -14.16 -9.34
N ALA A 192 -11.18 -13.37 -8.64
CA ALA A 192 -11.18 -13.30 -7.17
C ALA A 192 -11.36 -14.65 -6.45
N SER A 193 -12.19 -15.57 -6.97
CA SER A 193 -12.48 -16.87 -6.34
C SER A 193 -11.31 -17.86 -6.42
N VAL A 194 -10.35 -17.61 -7.30
CA VAL A 194 -9.13 -18.45 -7.47
C VAL A 194 -7.88 -17.57 -7.49
N LYS A 195 -7.94 -16.42 -6.81
CA LYS A 195 -6.83 -15.47 -6.70
C LYS A 195 -5.59 -16.19 -6.19
N LYS A 196 -4.41 -15.78 -6.67
CA LYS A 196 -3.12 -16.24 -6.17
C LYS A 196 -2.15 -15.08 -5.98
N CYS A 197 -1.16 -15.28 -5.11
CA CYS A 197 0.06 -14.48 -5.13
C CYS A 197 0.66 -14.46 -6.55
N GLY A 198 1.22 -13.30 -6.94
CA GLY A 198 1.79 -13.08 -8.26
C GLY A 198 2.87 -14.06 -8.69
N HIS A 199 3.52 -14.70 -7.71
CA HIS A 199 4.61 -15.66 -7.87
C HIS A 199 4.17 -17.13 -7.73
N MET A 200 2.87 -17.39 -7.63
CA MET A 200 2.31 -18.75 -7.61
C MET A 200 1.77 -19.14 -8.99
N GLY A 201 1.79 -20.44 -9.31
CA GLY A 201 1.15 -20.98 -10.52
C GLY A 201 -0.37 -21.04 -10.40
N GLY A 202 -1.05 -21.25 -11.54
CA GLY A 202 -2.51 -21.41 -11.59
C GLY A 202 -3.30 -20.10 -11.44
N LYS A 203 -2.69 -18.97 -11.79
CA LYS A 203 -3.37 -17.67 -11.90
C LYS A 203 -4.35 -17.70 -13.07
N VAL A 204 -5.54 -17.16 -12.86
CA VAL A 204 -6.59 -17.07 -13.88
C VAL A 204 -6.94 -15.60 -14.06
N LEU A 205 -6.72 -15.06 -15.26
CA LEU A 205 -7.10 -13.70 -15.61
C LEU A 205 -8.62 -13.60 -15.83
N VAL A 206 -9.16 -12.41 -15.60
CA VAL A 206 -10.47 -12.01 -16.16
C VAL A 206 -10.29 -11.29 -17.50
N PRO A 207 -11.34 -11.19 -18.34
CA PRO A 207 -11.33 -10.37 -19.55
C PRO A 207 -10.86 -8.94 -19.28
N THR A 208 -10.19 -8.33 -20.26
CA THR A 208 -9.67 -6.95 -20.15
C THR A 208 -10.77 -5.98 -19.71
N GLN A 209 -11.94 -6.05 -20.31
CA GLN A 209 -13.10 -5.23 -19.94
C GLN A 209 -13.53 -5.42 -18.48
N GLU A 210 -13.47 -6.64 -17.91
CA GLU A 210 -13.85 -6.88 -16.52
C GLU A 210 -12.86 -6.25 -15.54
N ALA A 211 -11.56 -6.30 -15.85
CA ALA A 211 -10.54 -5.61 -15.06
C ALA A 211 -10.73 -4.09 -15.13
N VAL A 212 -10.99 -3.54 -16.31
CA VAL A 212 -11.32 -2.11 -16.50
C VAL A 212 -12.57 -1.71 -15.70
N GLN A 213 -13.62 -2.55 -15.66
CA GLN A 213 -14.81 -2.26 -14.83
C GLN A 213 -14.49 -2.20 -13.34
N LYS A 214 -13.53 -2.98 -12.82
CA LYS A 214 -13.08 -2.87 -11.42
C LYS A 214 -12.33 -1.56 -11.16
N LEU A 215 -11.49 -1.11 -12.10
CA LEU A 215 -10.80 0.19 -12.01
C LEU A 215 -11.80 1.36 -12.02
N ILE A 216 -12.82 1.29 -12.89
CA ILE A 216 -13.91 2.27 -12.95
C ILE A 216 -14.70 2.28 -11.64
N ALA A 217 -15.01 1.12 -11.06
CA ALA A 217 -15.70 1.01 -9.78
C ALA A 217 -14.88 1.64 -8.64
N ALA A 218 -13.56 1.41 -8.62
CA ALA A 218 -12.66 2.04 -7.66
C ALA A 218 -12.61 3.58 -7.83
N ARG A 219 -12.50 4.08 -9.06
CA ARG A 219 -12.54 5.53 -9.31
C ARG A 219 -13.88 6.13 -8.91
N LEU A 220 -14.99 5.45 -9.19
CA LEU A 220 -16.33 5.91 -8.80
C LEU A 220 -16.46 6.03 -7.28
N ALA A 221 -15.96 5.06 -6.53
CA ALA A 221 -15.94 5.13 -5.06
C ALA A 221 -15.13 6.34 -4.55
N ALA A 222 -13.97 6.61 -5.15
CA ALA A 222 -13.15 7.77 -4.80
C ALA A 222 -13.84 9.11 -5.13
N ASP A 223 -14.46 9.21 -6.31
CA ASP A 223 -15.21 10.39 -6.75
C ASP A 223 -16.44 10.62 -5.86
N VAL A 224 -17.18 9.56 -5.50
CA VAL A 224 -18.34 9.65 -4.60
C VAL A 224 -17.91 10.09 -3.20
N ALA A 225 -16.81 9.54 -2.67
CA ALA A 225 -16.22 9.92 -1.39
C ALA A 225 -15.58 11.32 -1.39
N GLY A 226 -15.44 11.95 -2.57
CA GLY A 226 -14.86 13.27 -2.74
C GLY A 226 -13.36 13.31 -2.44
N THR A 227 -12.62 12.27 -2.85
CA THR A 227 -11.17 12.15 -2.61
C THR A 227 -10.36 12.01 -3.89
N THR A 228 -9.07 12.40 -3.84
CA THR A 228 -8.10 12.27 -4.95
C THR A 228 -7.33 10.94 -4.95
N THR A 229 -7.85 9.92 -4.23
CA THR A 229 -7.22 8.62 -3.98
C THR A 229 -6.61 8.01 -5.24
N LEU A 230 -5.36 7.54 -5.15
CA LEU A 230 -4.66 6.97 -6.29
C LEU A 230 -5.17 5.56 -6.60
N VAL A 231 -5.49 5.29 -7.87
CA VAL A 231 -5.88 3.96 -8.35
C VAL A 231 -4.70 3.34 -9.10
N ILE A 232 -4.28 2.15 -8.71
CA ILE A 232 -3.16 1.43 -9.32
C ILE A 232 -3.70 0.17 -10.00
N ALA A 233 -3.44 0.02 -11.30
CA ALA A 233 -3.83 -1.16 -12.06
C ALA A 233 -2.68 -2.16 -12.11
N ARG A 234 -2.87 -3.34 -11.53
CA ARG A 234 -1.95 -4.46 -11.64
C ARG A 234 -2.41 -5.44 -12.72
N THR A 235 -1.48 -5.92 -13.54
CA THR A 235 -1.69 -7.08 -14.40
C THR A 235 -0.83 -8.26 -13.97
N ASP A 236 -1.43 -9.45 -13.98
CA ASP A 236 -0.76 -10.73 -13.71
C ASP A 236 -0.45 -11.54 -14.99
N ALA A 237 -0.75 -10.96 -16.15
CA ALA A 237 -0.66 -11.61 -17.46
C ALA A 237 0.76 -12.02 -17.90
N ASN A 238 1.80 -11.55 -17.20
CA ASN A 238 3.17 -11.99 -17.49
C ASN A 238 3.37 -13.49 -17.20
N ALA A 239 2.66 -14.03 -16.20
CA ALA A 239 2.79 -15.44 -15.81
C ALA A 239 1.45 -16.21 -15.74
N ALA A 240 0.31 -15.54 -15.86
CA ALA A 240 -0.99 -16.19 -15.89
C ALA A 240 -1.28 -16.76 -17.28
N ASP A 241 -1.36 -18.09 -17.39
CA ASP A 241 -1.62 -18.81 -18.64
C ASP A 241 -3.07 -19.28 -18.77
N LEU A 242 -3.96 -18.77 -17.91
CA LEU A 242 -5.40 -19.03 -17.92
C LEU A 242 -6.22 -17.74 -17.97
N LEU A 243 -7.36 -17.78 -18.64
CA LEU A 243 -8.33 -16.69 -18.77
C LEU A 243 -9.76 -17.26 -18.59
N THR A 244 -10.62 -16.55 -17.87
CA THR A 244 -11.99 -17.05 -17.61
C THR A 244 -12.85 -17.15 -18.88
N SER A 245 -12.70 -16.22 -19.82
CA SER A 245 -13.53 -16.11 -21.02
C SER A 245 -12.80 -15.40 -22.15
N ASP A 246 -13.06 -15.82 -23.39
CA ASP A 246 -12.65 -15.18 -24.65
C ASP A 246 -13.65 -14.12 -25.15
N SER A 247 -14.54 -13.63 -24.29
CA SER A 247 -15.63 -12.70 -24.65
C SER A 247 -15.16 -11.29 -25.03
N ASP A 248 -13.95 -10.90 -24.63
CA ASP A 248 -13.36 -9.61 -24.98
C ASP A 248 -12.43 -9.76 -26.20
N PRO A 249 -12.76 -9.15 -27.36
CA PRO A 249 -11.92 -9.23 -28.55
C PRO A 249 -10.50 -8.69 -28.32
N TYR A 250 -10.28 -7.84 -27.32
CA TYR A 250 -8.96 -7.32 -26.96
C TYR A 250 -8.01 -8.41 -26.46
N ASP A 251 -8.55 -9.53 -25.97
CA ASP A 251 -7.77 -10.68 -25.48
C ASP A 251 -7.52 -11.75 -26.55
N ALA A 252 -8.18 -11.66 -27.72
CA ALA A 252 -8.23 -12.71 -28.73
C ALA A 252 -6.83 -13.13 -29.23
N ASP A 253 -5.91 -12.16 -29.37
CA ASP A 253 -4.54 -12.38 -29.84
C ASP A 253 -3.68 -13.19 -28.85
N PHE A 254 -4.16 -13.51 -27.65
CA PHE A 254 -3.46 -14.32 -26.67
C PHE A 254 -4.13 -15.67 -26.41
N VAL A 255 -5.41 -15.82 -26.73
CA VAL A 255 -6.15 -17.07 -26.57
C VAL A 255 -5.60 -18.14 -27.52
N THR A 256 -5.40 -19.36 -27.01
CA THR A 256 -4.89 -20.49 -27.82
C THR A 256 -6.00 -21.34 -28.44
N GLY A 257 -7.22 -21.22 -27.91
CA GLY A 257 -8.38 -22.07 -28.25
C GLY A 257 -8.51 -23.33 -27.38
N GLU A 258 -7.49 -23.68 -26.59
CA GLU A 258 -7.56 -24.79 -25.66
C GLU A 258 -8.31 -24.41 -24.38
N ARG A 259 -9.01 -25.38 -23.78
CA ARG A 259 -9.76 -25.20 -22.53
C ARG A 259 -9.37 -26.23 -21.46
N THR A 260 -9.48 -25.83 -20.19
CA THR A 260 -9.27 -26.72 -19.03
C THR A 260 -10.57 -27.45 -18.64
N SER A 261 -10.47 -28.40 -17.68
CA SER A 261 -11.61 -29.11 -17.11
C SER A 261 -12.63 -28.19 -16.41
N GLU A 262 -12.15 -27.11 -15.80
CA GLU A 262 -12.96 -26.09 -15.13
C GLU A 262 -13.61 -25.13 -16.16
N GLY A 263 -13.19 -25.23 -17.42
CA GLY A 263 -13.72 -24.46 -18.53
C GLY A 263 -12.96 -23.17 -18.83
N PHE A 264 -11.82 -22.89 -18.18
CA PHE A 264 -10.98 -21.74 -18.48
C PHE A 264 -10.26 -21.91 -19.82
N TYR A 265 -9.95 -20.79 -20.47
CA TYR A 265 -9.17 -20.74 -21.70
C TYR A 265 -7.68 -20.69 -21.38
N ARG A 266 -6.86 -21.39 -22.17
CA ARG A 266 -5.41 -21.21 -22.15
C ARG A 266 -5.04 -19.95 -22.94
N VAL A 267 -4.09 -19.18 -22.40
CA VAL A 267 -3.55 -17.98 -23.04
C VAL A 267 -2.03 -18.01 -23.11
N ARG A 268 -1.48 -17.31 -24.10
CA ARG A 268 -0.04 -17.07 -24.24
C ARG A 268 0.41 -16.01 -23.24
N ALA A 269 0.71 -16.46 -22.03
CA ALA A 269 1.30 -15.62 -20.98
C ALA A 269 2.63 -15.01 -21.41
N GLY A 270 2.96 -13.86 -20.82
CA GLY A 270 4.25 -13.21 -21.00
C GLY A 270 4.17 -11.70 -21.10
N ILE A 271 5.32 -11.07 -21.30
CA ILE A 271 5.44 -9.61 -21.30
C ILE A 271 4.55 -8.93 -22.35
N ASP A 272 4.32 -9.55 -23.51
CA ASP A 272 3.50 -8.97 -24.57
C ASP A 272 2.01 -8.92 -24.16
N GLN A 273 1.52 -9.94 -23.44
CA GLN A 273 0.18 -9.93 -22.88
C GLN A 273 0.06 -8.89 -21.77
N ALA A 274 1.07 -8.79 -20.90
CA ALA A 274 1.12 -7.76 -19.86
C ALA A 274 1.13 -6.34 -20.43
N ILE A 275 1.91 -6.09 -21.49
CA ILE A 275 1.92 -4.80 -22.21
C ILE A 275 0.53 -4.49 -22.75
N SER A 276 -0.12 -5.46 -23.42
CA SER A 276 -1.47 -5.28 -23.95
C SER A 276 -2.46 -4.85 -22.86
N ARG A 277 -2.45 -5.57 -21.71
CA ARG A 277 -3.28 -5.23 -20.54
C ARG A 277 -2.93 -3.85 -19.97
N GLY A 278 -1.65 -3.54 -19.78
CA GLY A 278 -1.20 -2.25 -19.27
C GLY A 278 -1.67 -1.07 -20.12
N LEU A 279 -1.64 -1.21 -21.46
CA LEU A 279 -2.14 -0.20 -22.40
C LEU A 279 -3.67 0.01 -22.27
N ALA A 280 -4.43 -1.06 -22.03
CA ALA A 280 -5.87 -0.97 -21.82
C ALA A 280 -6.23 -0.32 -20.48
N TYR A 281 -5.40 -0.52 -19.45
CA TYR A 281 -5.67 -0.05 -18.09
C TYR A 281 -5.22 1.38 -17.85
N ALA A 282 -4.18 1.86 -18.54
CA ALA A 282 -3.58 3.18 -18.34
C ALA A 282 -4.60 4.34 -18.28
N PRO A 283 -5.62 4.45 -19.16
CA PRO A 283 -6.61 5.53 -19.06
C PRO A 283 -7.43 5.55 -17.76
N TYR A 284 -7.48 4.42 -17.02
CA TYR A 284 -8.33 4.25 -15.83
C TYR A 284 -7.52 4.18 -14.53
N ALA A 285 -6.19 4.30 -14.60
CA ALA A 285 -5.30 4.16 -13.46
C ALA A 285 -4.26 5.28 -13.39
N ASP A 286 -3.92 5.70 -12.17
CA ASP A 286 -2.86 6.67 -11.94
C ASP A 286 -1.48 6.04 -12.08
N LEU A 287 -1.35 4.75 -11.73
CA LEU A 287 -0.15 3.95 -11.95
C LEU A 287 -0.50 2.59 -12.55
N VAL A 288 0.40 2.05 -13.37
CA VAL A 288 0.30 0.68 -13.91
C VAL A 288 1.44 -0.18 -13.36
N TRP A 289 1.12 -1.42 -12.99
CA TRP A 289 2.05 -2.40 -12.43
C TRP A 289 1.94 -3.72 -13.20
N CYS A 290 3.04 -4.19 -13.76
CA CYS A 290 3.19 -5.55 -14.27
C CYS A 290 3.85 -6.43 -13.20
N GLU A 291 3.18 -7.50 -12.77
CA GLU A 291 3.82 -8.47 -11.88
C GLU A 291 4.79 -9.36 -12.68
N THR A 292 6.02 -9.51 -12.18
CA THR A 292 7.10 -10.20 -12.89
C THR A 292 7.54 -11.48 -12.19
N ALA A 293 8.05 -12.44 -12.95
CA ALA A 293 8.53 -13.71 -12.40
C ALA A 293 9.97 -13.64 -11.85
N LYS A 294 10.74 -12.64 -12.27
CA LYS A 294 12.14 -12.42 -11.90
C LYS A 294 12.44 -10.92 -11.84
N PRO A 295 13.48 -10.50 -11.08
CA PRO A 295 13.95 -9.13 -11.09
C PRO A 295 14.79 -8.87 -12.36
N ASP A 296 14.13 -8.56 -13.47
CA ASP A 296 14.74 -8.36 -14.78
C ASP A 296 14.55 -6.90 -15.26
N LEU A 297 15.66 -6.16 -15.38
CA LEU A 297 15.65 -4.76 -15.81
C LEU A 297 15.33 -4.58 -17.30
N GLU A 298 15.64 -5.57 -18.14
CA GLU A 298 15.36 -5.48 -19.58
C GLU A 298 13.88 -5.78 -19.85
N GLU A 299 13.28 -6.73 -19.13
CA GLU A 299 11.82 -6.93 -19.17
C GLU A 299 11.07 -5.69 -18.64
N ALA A 300 11.55 -5.08 -17.55
CA ALA A 300 11.00 -3.83 -17.01
C ALA A 300 11.12 -2.69 -18.03
N ARG A 301 12.27 -2.54 -18.69
CA ARG A 301 12.47 -1.55 -19.75
C ARG A 301 11.50 -1.75 -20.91
N LYS A 302 11.35 -2.99 -21.40
CA LYS A 302 10.44 -3.31 -22.50
C LYS A 302 8.99 -2.93 -22.16
N PHE A 303 8.55 -3.23 -20.94
CA PHE A 303 7.21 -2.82 -20.47
C PHE A 303 7.07 -1.31 -20.44
N ALA A 304 8.00 -0.61 -19.79
CA ALA A 304 7.96 0.84 -19.64
C ALA A 304 7.95 1.56 -20.99
N GLU A 305 8.85 1.21 -21.89
CA GLU A 305 8.94 1.80 -23.23
C GLU A 305 7.64 1.60 -24.03
N ALA A 306 7.03 0.40 -23.95
CA ALA A 306 5.77 0.13 -24.65
C ALA A 306 4.59 0.94 -24.08
N ILE A 307 4.51 1.09 -22.76
CA ILE A 307 3.48 1.93 -22.13
C ILE A 307 3.70 3.41 -22.49
N HIS A 308 4.93 3.92 -22.35
CA HIS A 308 5.26 5.32 -22.59
C HIS A 308 5.19 5.72 -24.06
N ALA A 309 5.32 4.77 -25.00
CA ALA A 309 5.08 5.03 -26.42
C ALA A 309 3.65 5.51 -26.71
N GLN A 310 2.66 5.06 -25.92
CA GLN A 310 1.26 5.51 -26.04
C GLN A 310 0.85 6.51 -24.98
N TYR A 311 1.38 6.37 -23.76
CA TYR A 311 1.07 7.21 -22.61
C TYR A 311 2.37 7.75 -21.97
N PRO A 312 3.01 8.78 -22.55
CA PRO A 312 4.34 9.24 -22.14
C PRO A 312 4.45 9.67 -20.67
N ASP A 313 3.36 10.16 -20.10
CA ASP A 313 3.29 10.64 -18.72
C ASP A 313 2.84 9.53 -17.72
N GLN A 314 2.64 8.29 -18.18
CA GLN A 314 2.10 7.22 -17.33
C GLN A 314 3.10 6.81 -16.25
N LEU A 315 2.72 6.96 -14.99
CA LEU A 315 3.51 6.49 -13.85
C LEU A 315 3.42 4.97 -13.74
N LEU A 316 4.53 4.34 -13.37
CA LEU A 316 4.62 2.90 -13.22
C LEU A 316 4.94 2.51 -11.77
N ALA A 317 4.53 1.32 -11.38
CA ALA A 317 4.87 0.71 -10.11
C ALA A 317 5.56 -0.65 -10.27
N TYR A 318 6.47 -0.98 -9.34
CA TYR A 318 7.28 -2.20 -9.40
C TYR A 318 7.38 -2.89 -8.05
N ASN A 319 7.06 -4.19 -8.03
CA ASN A 319 7.24 -5.05 -6.87
C ASN A 319 8.67 -5.63 -6.84
N CYS A 320 9.49 -5.13 -5.92
CA CYS A 320 10.79 -5.71 -5.57
C CYS A 320 10.58 -6.95 -4.68
N SER A 321 10.05 -8.01 -5.27
CA SER A 321 9.51 -9.16 -4.53
C SER A 321 10.55 -9.94 -3.71
N PRO A 322 10.28 -10.27 -2.44
CA PRO A 322 11.05 -11.24 -1.66
C PRO A 322 10.93 -12.69 -2.17
N SER A 323 9.95 -12.98 -3.02
CA SER A 323 9.84 -14.30 -3.66
C SER A 323 10.94 -14.54 -4.69
N PHE A 324 11.67 -13.50 -5.09
CA PHE A 324 12.88 -13.64 -5.88
C PHE A 324 14.05 -14.08 -5.01
N ASN A 325 14.84 -15.04 -5.51
CA ASN A 325 16.19 -15.24 -5.02
C ASN A 325 17.12 -14.21 -5.70
N TRP A 326 17.34 -13.07 -5.05
CA TRP A 326 18.05 -11.92 -5.63
C TRP A 326 19.47 -12.27 -6.08
N GLU A 327 20.30 -12.84 -5.20
CA GLU A 327 21.70 -13.18 -5.50
C GLU A 327 21.84 -14.32 -6.53
N LYS A 328 20.82 -15.17 -6.67
CA LYS A 328 20.80 -16.18 -7.73
C LYS A 328 20.57 -15.57 -9.11
N ASN A 329 19.85 -14.45 -9.20
CA ASN A 329 19.49 -13.83 -10.48
C ASN A 329 20.40 -12.66 -10.86
N LEU A 330 20.92 -11.92 -9.87
CA LEU A 330 21.62 -10.66 -10.07
C LEU A 330 22.90 -10.59 -9.25
N ASP A 331 23.91 -9.91 -9.79
CA ASP A 331 25.12 -9.57 -9.05
C ASP A 331 24.88 -8.39 -8.07
N ALA A 332 25.78 -8.23 -7.09
CA ALA A 332 25.66 -7.23 -6.04
C ALA A 332 25.60 -5.77 -6.56
N LYS A 333 26.30 -5.46 -7.66
CA LYS A 333 26.28 -4.10 -8.24
C LYS A 333 24.92 -3.82 -8.87
N THR A 334 24.37 -4.80 -9.58
CA THR A 334 23.03 -4.70 -10.16
C THR A 334 21.96 -4.58 -9.09
N ILE A 335 22.02 -5.37 -8.01
CA ILE A 335 21.11 -5.26 -6.86
C ILE A 335 21.15 -3.85 -6.24
N ALA A 336 22.35 -3.31 -6.00
CA ALA A 336 22.52 -1.99 -5.40
C ALA A 336 21.94 -0.84 -6.25
N HIS A 337 21.96 -0.98 -7.58
CA HIS A 337 21.45 0.04 -8.51
C HIS A 337 20.02 -0.22 -9.00
N PHE A 338 19.43 -1.38 -8.68
CA PHE A 338 18.18 -1.87 -9.28
C PHE A 338 17.02 -0.87 -9.19
N GLN A 339 16.77 -0.31 -8.00
CA GLN A 339 15.68 0.65 -7.79
C GLN A 339 15.89 1.97 -8.55
N GLN A 340 17.14 2.42 -8.66
CA GLN A 340 17.45 3.63 -9.42
C GLN A 340 17.23 3.40 -10.92
N ALA A 341 17.71 2.27 -11.46
CA ALA A 341 17.48 1.91 -12.86
C ALA A 341 15.97 1.83 -13.19
N LEU A 342 15.16 1.27 -12.29
CA LEU A 342 13.70 1.28 -12.41
C LEU A 342 13.12 2.72 -12.39
N SER A 343 13.59 3.57 -11.48
CA SER A 343 13.14 4.97 -11.41
C SER A 343 13.40 5.73 -12.71
N ASP A 344 14.53 5.48 -13.35
CA ASP A 344 14.93 6.10 -14.62
C ASP A 344 14.03 5.66 -15.79
N MET A 345 13.38 4.49 -15.67
CA MET A 345 12.36 3.98 -16.61
C MET A 345 10.94 4.45 -16.28
N GLY A 346 10.73 5.26 -15.24
CA GLY A 346 9.40 5.76 -14.84
C GLY A 346 8.67 4.93 -13.78
N TYR A 347 9.32 3.94 -13.16
CA TYR A 347 8.79 3.24 -11.98
C TYR A 347 8.95 4.11 -10.73
N LYS A 348 7.98 5.00 -10.51
CA LYS A 348 8.00 6.01 -9.44
C LYS A 348 7.48 5.51 -8.09
N TYR A 349 6.79 4.37 -8.07
CA TYR A 349 6.38 3.70 -6.85
C TYR A 349 6.92 2.27 -6.80
N GLN A 350 7.85 2.00 -5.88
CA GLN A 350 8.52 0.71 -5.75
C GLN A 350 8.32 0.16 -4.34
N PHE A 351 8.18 -1.15 -4.19
CA PHE A 351 7.88 -1.72 -2.87
C PHE A 351 8.37 -3.14 -2.74
N ILE A 352 8.76 -3.51 -1.51
CA ILE A 352 9.02 -4.90 -1.13
C ILE A 352 7.79 -5.41 -0.38
N THR A 353 6.99 -6.26 -1.02
CA THR A 353 5.70 -6.73 -0.50
C THR A 353 5.80 -7.40 0.88
N LEU A 354 6.73 -8.33 1.04
CA LEU A 354 6.83 -9.19 2.23
C LEU A 354 7.91 -8.76 3.24
N ALA A 355 8.41 -7.52 3.16
CA ALA A 355 9.50 -7.04 4.01
C ALA A 355 9.19 -7.18 5.52
N GLY A 356 8.04 -6.66 5.96
CA GLY A 356 7.64 -6.69 7.37
C GLY A 356 7.52 -8.10 7.95
N ILE A 357 6.90 -9.04 7.23
CA ILE A 357 6.71 -10.40 7.74
C ILE A 357 8.02 -11.20 7.76
N HIS A 358 8.87 -11.08 6.73
CA HIS A 358 10.20 -11.71 6.75
C HIS A 358 11.04 -11.15 7.89
N ASN A 359 11.08 -9.83 8.08
CA ASN A 359 11.81 -9.22 9.17
C ASN A 359 11.27 -9.68 10.55
N MET A 360 9.95 -9.67 10.74
CA MET A 360 9.34 -10.03 12.01
C MET A 360 9.56 -11.50 12.36
N TRP A 361 9.24 -12.42 11.46
CA TRP A 361 9.32 -13.85 11.72
C TRP A 361 10.77 -14.34 11.84
N PHE A 362 11.69 -13.82 11.02
CA PHE A 362 13.11 -14.19 11.09
C PHE A 362 13.75 -13.74 12.42
N ASN A 363 13.61 -12.46 12.80
CA ASN A 363 14.23 -11.97 14.02
C ASN A 363 13.63 -12.63 15.28
N MET A 364 12.33 -12.94 15.27
CA MET A 364 11.71 -13.71 16.36
C MET A 364 12.28 -15.14 16.43
N PHE A 365 12.43 -15.82 15.29
CA PHE A 365 13.01 -17.15 15.23
C PHE A 365 14.46 -17.17 15.75
N GLU A 366 15.31 -16.26 15.28
CA GLU A 366 16.72 -16.21 15.72
C GLU A 366 16.84 -16.01 17.24
N LEU A 367 16.09 -15.04 17.79
CA LEU A 367 16.09 -14.78 19.23
C LEU A 367 15.57 -15.99 20.01
N ALA A 368 14.41 -16.54 19.63
CA ALA A 368 13.80 -17.66 20.33
C ALA A 368 14.67 -18.92 20.26
N HIS A 369 15.28 -19.18 19.09
CA HIS A 369 16.19 -20.31 18.90
C HIS A 369 17.39 -20.20 19.84
N ALA A 370 18.07 -19.05 19.87
CA ALA A 370 19.23 -18.84 20.76
C ALA A 370 18.82 -18.88 22.24
N TYR A 371 17.74 -18.20 22.61
CA TYR A 371 17.22 -18.16 23.98
C TYR A 371 16.87 -19.56 24.52
N ALA A 372 16.34 -20.44 23.67
CA ALA A 372 15.97 -21.81 24.03
C ALA A 372 17.18 -22.74 24.28
N GLN A 373 18.39 -22.38 23.82
CA GLN A 373 19.61 -23.18 24.06
C GLN A 373 20.25 -22.94 25.44
N GLY A 374 19.74 -21.99 26.24
CA GLY A 374 20.34 -21.57 27.50
C GLY A 374 20.90 -20.16 27.42
N GLU A 375 21.44 -19.64 28.54
CA GLU A 375 21.97 -18.26 28.63
C GLU A 375 21.00 -17.17 28.12
N GLY A 376 19.68 -17.39 28.29
CA GLY A 376 18.66 -16.60 27.60
C GLY A 376 18.80 -15.08 27.74
N MET A 377 19.14 -14.59 28.93
CA MET A 377 19.35 -13.15 29.14
C MET A 377 20.58 -12.61 28.38
N ARG A 378 21.65 -13.40 28.22
CA ARG A 378 22.79 -12.99 27.40
C ARG A 378 22.35 -12.77 25.95
N HIS A 379 21.59 -13.71 25.40
CA HIS A 379 21.07 -13.61 24.04
C HIS A 379 20.12 -12.42 23.85
N TYR A 380 19.21 -12.19 24.79
CA TYR A 380 18.35 -11.00 24.73
C TYR A 380 19.15 -9.69 24.76
N VAL A 381 20.13 -9.59 25.66
CA VAL A 381 20.98 -8.40 25.77
C VAL A 381 21.81 -8.16 24.51
N GLU A 382 22.42 -9.21 23.94
CA GLU A 382 23.28 -9.09 22.76
C GLU A 382 22.52 -8.87 21.45
N MET A 383 21.37 -9.54 21.29
CA MET A 383 20.62 -9.55 20.02
C MET A 383 19.56 -8.45 19.94
N VAL A 384 19.07 -7.95 21.08
CA VAL A 384 18.01 -6.93 21.15
C VAL A 384 18.55 -5.69 21.85
N GLN A 385 18.69 -5.73 23.18
CA GLN A 385 18.85 -4.52 24.00
C GLN A 385 20.08 -3.68 23.61
N ARG A 386 21.25 -4.31 23.44
CA ARG A 386 22.48 -3.59 23.04
C ARG A 386 22.34 -2.96 21.66
N ARG A 387 21.71 -3.66 20.71
CA ARG A 387 21.49 -3.16 19.35
C ARG A 387 20.50 -2.00 19.33
N GLU A 388 19.49 -2.01 20.20
CA GLU A 388 18.56 -0.89 20.36
C GLU A 388 19.28 0.38 20.85
N PHE A 389 20.17 0.24 21.85
CA PHE A 389 21.00 1.35 22.31
C PHE A 389 21.94 1.89 21.22
N GLU A 390 22.56 1.00 20.44
CA GLU A 390 23.38 1.42 19.29
C GLU A 390 22.55 2.15 18.22
N ALA A 391 21.32 1.70 17.98
CA ALA A 391 20.39 2.29 17.02
C ALA A 391 19.82 3.64 17.49
N ALA A 392 19.84 3.96 18.79
CA ALA A 392 19.34 5.22 19.32
C ALA A 392 20.03 6.44 18.68
N SER A 393 21.34 6.33 18.40
CA SER A 393 22.12 7.33 17.67
C SER A 393 21.63 7.63 16.24
N LYS A 394 20.81 6.74 15.68
CA LYS A 394 20.23 6.84 14.33
C LYS A 394 18.76 7.30 14.36
N GLY A 395 18.23 7.68 15.51
CA GLY A 395 16.83 8.12 15.69
C GLY A 395 15.87 7.04 16.20
N TYR A 396 16.35 5.84 16.54
CA TYR A 396 15.53 4.83 17.19
C TYR A 396 15.18 5.25 18.63
N THR A 397 13.93 5.08 19.04
CA THR A 397 13.43 5.67 20.30
C THR A 397 12.66 4.69 21.17
N PHE A 398 12.40 3.48 20.68
CA PHE A 398 11.67 2.45 21.44
C PHE A 398 12.48 1.81 22.58
N VAL A 399 13.78 2.16 22.73
CA VAL A 399 14.53 1.90 23.96
C VAL A 399 13.77 2.40 25.20
N ALA A 400 13.08 3.53 25.06
CA ALA A 400 12.12 4.05 26.02
C ALA A 400 10.71 3.65 25.53
N HIS A 401 10.28 2.44 25.88
CA HIS A 401 9.08 1.83 25.34
C HIS A 401 7.79 2.44 25.93
N GLN A 402 7.80 2.98 27.15
CA GLN A 402 6.65 3.63 27.78
C GLN A 402 6.33 4.94 27.08
N GLN A 403 7.33 5.81 26.84
CA GLN A 403 7.10 7.04 26.09
C GLN A 403 6.60 6.74 24.66
N GLU A 404 7.13 5.70 24.01
CA GLU A 404 6.82 5.38 22.61
C GLU A 404 5.34 5.03 22.40
N VAL A 405 4.76 4.30 23.36
CA VAL A 405 3.34 3.93 23.31
C VAL A 405 2.42 5.00 23.88
N GLY A 406 3.00 6.11 24.38
CA GLY A 406 2.29 7.31 24.76
C GLY A 406 1.97 7.44 26.25
N THR A 407 2.67 6.74 27.14
CA THR A 407 2.46 6.87 28.59
C THR A 407 2.52 8.34 29.02
N GLY A 408 3.54 9.10 28.59
CA GLY A 408 3.64 10.54 28.88
C GLY A 408 2.54 11.40 28.25
N TYR A 409 2.00 11.01 27.09
CA TYR A 409 0.85 11.69 26.49
C TYR A 409 -0.40 11.49 27.36
N PHE A 410 -0.64 10.27 27.85
CA PHE A 410 -1.77 9.96 28.73
C PHE A 410 -1.63 10.58 30.12
N ASP A 411 -0.41 10.70 30.65
CA ASP A 411 -0.14 11.45 31.88
C ASP A 411 -0.51 12.93 31.74
N LYS A 412 -0.12 13.58 30.63
CA LYS A 412 -0.53 14.97 30.34
C LYS A 412 -2.04 15.11 30.25
N MET A 413 -2.72 14.16 29.61
CA MET A 413 -4.18 14.16 29.53
C MET A 413 -4.81 14.00 30.92
N THR A 414 -4.26 13.14 31.77
CA THR A 414 -4.73 12.94 33.16
C THR A 414 -4.59 14.22 33.97
N ASN A 415 -3.43 14.87 33.93
CA ASN A 415 -3.18 16.13 34.62
C ASN A 415 -4.10 17.26 34.09
N THR A 416 -4.35 17.30 32.79
CA THR A 416 -5.27 18.26 32.17
C THR A 416 -6.71 18.06 32.68
N ILE A 417 -7.19 16.81 32.74
CA ILE A 417 -8.54 16.48 33.22
C ILE A 417 -8.69 16.82 34.71
N GLN A 418 -7.68 16.54 35.52
CA GLN A 418 -7.73 16.74 36.97
C GLN A 418 -7.36 18.18 37.39
N GLY A 419 -6.93 19.03 36.47
CA GLY A 419 -6.60 20.44 36.74
C GLY A 419 -5.35 20.65 37.58
N GLY A 420 -4.39 19.71 37.59
CA GLY A 420 -3.18 19.78 38.42
C GLY A 420 -2.30 18.54 38.37
N ASN A 421 -1.55 18.28 39.44
CA ASN A 421 -0.65 17.14 39.59
C ASN A 421 -1.41 15.91 40.13
N SER A 422 -1.80 15.00 39.23
CA SER A 422 -2.31 13.69 39.62
C SER A 422 -1.25 12.92 40.41
N SER A 423 -1.64 12.25 41.49
CA SER A 423 -0.74 11.35 42.23
C SER A 423 -0.60 9.96 41.60
N VAL A 424 -1.25 9.72 40.46
CA VAL A 424 -1.29 8.41 39.77
C VAL A 424 -0.80 8.49 38.32
N THR A 425 0.10 9.44 38.02
CA THR A 425 0.83 9.46 36.74
C THR A 425 1.78 8.26 36.62
N ALA A 426 2.00 7.76 35.41
CA ALA A 426 2.70 6.50 35.17
C ALA A 426 4.21 6.64 34.89
N LEU A 427 4.70 7.76 34.34
CA LEU A 427 6.14 7.94 34.07
C LEU A 427 6.96 8.29 35.32
N THR A 428 6.44 9.15 36.19
CA THR A 428 7.14 9.61 37.40
C THR A 428 7.43 8.42 38.33
N GLY A 429 8.71 8.11 38.56
CA GLY A 429 9.14 6.98 39.38
C GLY A 429 9.11 5.62 38.67
N SER A 430 9.06 5.62 37.33
CA SER A 430 9.15 4.40 36.52
C SER A 430 10.61 3.95 36.35
N THR A 431 10.83 2.65 36.14
CA THR A 431 12.17 2.11 35.82
C THR A 431 12.71 2.66 34.49
N GLU A 432 11.84 3.10 33.57
CA GLU A 432 12.24 3.79 32.34
C GLU A 432 12.93 5.13 32.66
N GLU A 433 12.36 5.91 33.59
CA GLU A 433 12.93 7.19 34.05
C GLU A 433 14.28 7.00 34.78
N GLU A 434 14.47 5.87 35.47
CA GLU A 434 15.69 5.62 36.24
C GLU A 434 16.85 5.00 35.44
N GLN A 435 16.54 4.21 34.40
CA GLN A 435 17.53 3.32 33.75
C GLN A 435 17.78 3.62 32.27
N PHE A 436 16.95 4.46 31.61
CA PHE A 436 16.97 4.65 30.15
C PHE A 436 17.19 6.11 29.71
N HIS A 437 17.59 7.00 30.65
CA HIS A 437 17.97 8.39 30.37
C HIS A 437 19.47 8.60 30.18
#